data_AF-A0A851JHQ6-F1
#
_entry.id   AF-A0A851JHQ6-F1
#
_cell.length_a   1.000
_cell.length_b   1.000
_cell.length_c   1.000
_cell.angle_alpha   90.00
_cell.angle_beta   90.00
_cell.angle_gamma   90.00
#
_symmetry.space_group_name_H-M   'P 1'
#
loop_
_entity.id
_entity.type
_entity.pdbx_description
1 polymer ?
#
loop_
_entity_poly.entity_id
_entity_poly.type
_entity_poly.pdbx_seq_one_letter_code
_entity_poly.pdbx_strand_id
1 'polypeptide(L)'
;AAHWDVPMLSAGALAAGFGAKGGEYSHLTRVAPAYAKMGEMLLALFRYHQWNRATLLYSDSNPERNCYFAMEGVHMVFQEEAFYMAVHSFDETSRHLDIDDVVHALQTGERVVIMCASGDTVRNIMLAAHRQGMTNGDYAFFNIELFNSSSYGNGSWRRGDKHDLEAKKAYLHLQTVTLLRTVKPEFEKFSLEVKSSVQKQGLHEDDYVNMFVEGFHDAVLLYALALQEVLKIGFSKKDGEKIVQQTRNRTYEGIAGQVSIDANGDRYGDFSVIGMTDPEAGTQEVIGDYYGKQGRFEIRSNVKYPWNHGRLRLDENRVSEHTNNTPCKSCGLGESAVTGIVVGALLGAGLLMAFYFFRKKYRITIERRTRQEDCNMGKHRQLREDSIRSNFSAA
;
A
#
# COMPACT_ATOMS: atom_id res chain seq x y z
N ALA A 1 9.40 -19.63 9.51
CA ALA A 1 10.41 -18.89 10.30
C ALA A 1 10.01 -18.82 11.76
N ALA A 2 8.97 -18.05 12.12
CA ALA A 2 8.55 -17.88 13.51
C ALA A 2 8.25 -19.19 14.26
N HIS A 3 7.54 -20.12 13.63
CA HIS A 3 7.23 -21.42 14.23
C HIS A 3 8.47 -22.27 14.57
N TRP A 4 9.58 -22.09 13.85
CA TRP A 4 10.80 -22.90 14.02
C TRP A 4 11.93 -22.13 14.70
N ASP A 5 11.66 -20.94 15.24
CA ASP A 5 12.69 -20.07 15.84
C ASP A 5 13.88 -19.81 14.89
N VAL A 6 13.57 -19.47 13.63
CA VAL A 6 14.58 -19.18 12.60
C VAL A 6 14.50 -17.70 12.22
N PRO A 7 15.62 -16.94 12.29
CA PRO A 7 15.63 -15.54 11.89
C PRO A 7 15.44 -15.42 10.37
N MET A 8 14.55 -14.53 9.93
CA MET A 8 14.28 -14.27 8.52
C MET A 8 14.55 -12.80 8.21
N LEU A 9 15.57 -12.54 7.39
CA LEU A 9 15.87 -11.21 6.86
C LEU A 9 15.47 -11.18 5.39
N SER A 10 14.75 -10.15 4.96
CA SER A 10 14.27 -10.04 3.58
C SER A 10 14.32 -8.60 3.08
N ALA A 11 14.78 -8.43 1.83
CA ALA A 11 14.63 -7.17 1.09
C ALA A 11 13.26 -7.08 0.37
N GLY A 12 12.39 -8.08 0.53
CA GLY A 12 11.00 -8.07 0.07
C GLY A 12 10.01 -7.96 1.24
N ALA A 13 8.88 -8.67 1.15
CA ALA A 13 7.81 -8.62 2.16
C ALA A 13 7.32 -7.18 2.44
N LEU A 14 7.17 -6.40 1.37
CA LEU A 14 6.98 -4.94 1.43
C LEU A 14 5.53 -4.52 1.77
N ALA A 15 4.58 -5.43 1.59
CA ALA A 15 3.16 -5.19 1.88
C ALA A 15 2.92 -4.82 3.34
N ALA A 16 1.84 -4.06 3.59
CA ALA A 16 1.52 -3.55 4.92
C ALA A 16 1.25 -4.67 5.95
N GLY A 17 0.68 -5.80 5.50
CA GLY A 17 0.38 -6.95 6.37
C GLY A 17 1.59 -7.51 7.13
N PHE A 18 2.80 -7.42 6.56
CA PHE A 18 4.02 -7.87 7.23
C PHE A 18 4.49 -6.96 8.38
N GLY A 19 3.85 -5.79 8.57
CA GLY A 19 4.14 -4.89 9.69
C GLY A 19 3.68 -5.45 11.04
N ALA A 20 2.70 -6.35 11.08
CA ALA A 20 2.15 -6.93 12.30
C ALA A 20 3.05 -8.07 12.85
N LYS A 21 4.07 -7.71 13.64
CA LYS A 21 5.08 -8.66 14.15
C LYS A 21 4.82 -9.24 15.54
N GLY A 22 3.62 -9.04 16.09
CA GLY A 22 3.19 -9.64 17.36
C GLY A 22 2.86 -11.14 17.28
N GLY A 23 2.82 -11.72 16.07
CA GLY A 23 2.42 -13.11 15.84
C GLY A 23 3.30 -13.81 14.79
N GLU A 24 2.68 -14.15 13.65
CA GLU A 24 3.28 -14.99 12.61
C GLU A 24 4.56 -14.42 11.96
N TYR A 25 4.72 -13.08 11.96
CA TYR A 25 5.88 -12.38 11.42
C TYR A 25 6.89 -11.92 12.49
N SER A 26 6.79 -12.44 13.72
CA SER A 26 7.70 -12.09 14.83
C SER A 26 9.18 -12.30 14.53
N HIS A 27 9.53 -13.19 13.60
CA HIS A 27 10.92 -13.50 13.23
C HIS A 27 11.38 -12.84 11.92
N LEU A 28 10.60 -11.88 11.39
CA LEU A 28 10.91 -11.15 10.16
C LEU A 28 11.58 -9.81 10.46
N THR A 29 12.69 -9.56 9.80
CA THR A 29 13.30 -8.23 9.69
C THR A 29 13.34 -7.82 8.22
N ARG A 30 12.78 -6.65 7.90
CA ARG A 30 12.73 -6.12 6.53
C ARG A 30 13.89 -5.15 6.34
N VAL A 31 14.83 -5.50 5.47
CA VAL A 31 16.06 -4.73 5.20
C VAL A 31 15.93 -3.80 3.99
N ALA A 32 14.74 -3.77 3.40
CA ALA A 32 14.33 -2.78 2.41
C ALA A 32 13.11 -2.00 2.95
N PRO A 33 12.92 -0.74 2.56
CA PRO A 33 11.77 0.05 2.99
C PRO A 33 10.45 -0.58 2.53
N ALA A 34 9.55 -0.82 3.46
CA ALA A 34 8.19 -1.28 3.16
C ALA A 34 7.38 -0.19 2.42
N TYR A 35 6.29 -0.57 1.75
CA TYR A 35 5.45 0.39 1.03
C TYR A 35 4.85 1.48 1.93
N ALA A 36 4.56 1.17 3.19
CA ALA A 36 4.11 2.19 4.16
C ALA A 36 5.13 3.33 4.35
N LYS A 37 6.45 3.06 4.20
CA LYS A 37 7.50 4.10 4.29
C LYS A 37 7.42 5.11 3.15
N MET A 38 6.93 4.69 1.99
CA MET A 38 6.62 5.59 0.88
C MET A 38 5.42 6.48 1.19
N GLY A 39 4.40 5.94 1.86
CA GLY A 39 3.28 6.72 2.38
C GLY A 39 3.73 7.78 3.38
N GLU A 40 4.61 7.43 4.32
CA GLU A 40 5.20 8.38 5.29
C GLU A 40 5.94 9.54 4.59
N MET A 41 6.71 9.22 3.54
CA MET A 41 7.43 10.21 2.74
C MET A 41 6.48 11.16 1.98
N LEU A 42 5.50 10.61 1.27
CA LEU A 42 4.52 11.40 0.53
C LEU A 42 3.67 12.26 1.45
N LEU A 43 3.35 11.78 2.65
CA LEU A 43 2.66 12.55 3.67
C LEU A 43 3.51 13.76 4.11
N ALA A 44 4.81 13.57 4.36
CA ALA A 44 5.71 14.66 4.70
C ALA A 44 5.82 15.69 3.57
N LEU A 45 5.88 15.22 2.32
CA LEU A 45 5.88 16.08 1.13
C LEU A 45 4.58 16.88 1.00
N PHE A 46 3.42 16.26 1.22
CA PHE A 46 2.15 16.96 1.19
C PHE A 46 2.03 18.01 2.30
N ARG A 47 2.49 17.68 3.52
CA ARG A 47 2.55 18.62 4.64
C ARG A 47 3.43 19.83 4.31
N TYR A 48 4.57 19.62 3.66
CA TYR A 48 5.44 20.70 3.20
C TYR A 48 4.75 21.64 2.19
N HIS A 49 4.03 21.07 1.22
CA HIS A 49 3.30 21.85 0.21
C HIS A 49 1.90 22.32 0.65
N GLN A 50 1.46 21.96 1.86
CA GLN A 50 0.12 22.24 2.38
C GLN A 50 -1.01 21.66 1.52
N TRP A 51 -0.77 20.48 0.94
CA TRP A 51 -1.78 19.73 0.20
C TRP A 51 -2.53 18.74 1.11
N ASN A 52 -3.77 18.42 0.77
CA ASN A 52 -4.62 17.51 1.54
C ASN A 52 -5.52 16.59 0.67
N ARG A 53 -5.36 16.64 -0.65
CA ARG A 53 -6.15 15.88 -1.62
C ARG A 53 -5.25 15.32 -2.72
N ALA A 54 -5.45 14.07 -3.10
CA ALA A 54 -4.69 13.40 -4.16
C ALA A 54 -5.55 12.48 -5.02
N THR A 55 -5.12 12.24 -6.25
CA THR A 55 -5.57 11.12 -7.08
C THR A 55 -4.48 10.06 -7.06
N LEU A 56 -4.79 8.85 -6.60
CA LEU A 56 -3.92 7.68 -6.70
C LEU A 56 -4.28 6.93 -7.97
N LEU A 57 -3.33 6.88 -8.91
CA LEU A 57 -3.47 6.20 -10.19
C LEU A 57 -2.45 5.06 -10.27
N TYR A 58 -2.88 3.81 -10.49
CA TYR A 58 -1.92 2.72 -10.57
C TYR A 58 -2.29 1.55 -11.48
N SER A 59 -1.25 0.91 -11.98
CA SER A 59 -1.33 -0.39 -12.64
C SER A 59 -1.60 -1.49 -11.62
N ASP A 60 -2.65 -2.26 -11.84
CA ASP A 60 -3.00 -3.45 -11.07
C ASP A 60 -2.95 -4.69 -11.98
N SER A 61 -1.73 -5.02 -12.41
CA SER A 61 -1.43 -6.17 -13.25
C SER A 61 -1.08 -7.40 -12.41
N ASN A 62 -1.73 -8.53 -12.73
CA ASN A 62 -1.49 -9.84 -12.12
C ASN A 62 -0.21 -10.46 -12.74
N PRO A 63 0.69 -11.12 -11.98
CA PRO A 63 0.51 -11.63 -10.62
C PRO A 63 1.16 -10.86 -9.47
N GLU A 64 2.11 -9.96 -9.73
CA GLU A 64 2.90 -9.36 -8.64
C GLU A 64 2.20 -8.18 -7.97
N ARG A 65 1.38 -7.40 -8.71
CA ARG A 65 0.62 -6.27 -8.18
C ARG A 65 1.47 -5.26 -7.38
N ASN A 66 2.73 -5.06 -7.79
CA ASN A 66 3.70 -4.20 -7.07
C ASN A 66 3.18 -2.77 -6.88
N CYS A 67 2.59 -2.18 -7.93
CA CYS A 67 2.02 -0.83 -7.86
C CYS A 67 0.74 -0.74 -7.02
N TYR A 68 -0.09 -1.79 -7.02
CA TYR A 68 -1.23 -1.89 -6.09
C TYR A 68 -0.74 -1.83 -4.63
N PHE A 69 0.25 -2.66 -4.25
CA PHE A 69 0.74 -2.67 -2.87
C PHE A 69 1.50 -1.39 -2.49
N ALA A 70 2.21 -0.77 -3.44
CA ALA A 70 2.80 0.54 -3.24
C ALA A 70 1.74 1.59 -2.91
N MET A 71 0.66 1.65 -3.70
CA MET A 71 -0.43 2.59 -3.48
C MET A 71 -1.29 2.25 -2.27
N GLU A 72 -1.43 0.97 -1.90
CA GLU A 72 -2.04 0.55 -0.64
C GLU A 72 -1.27 1.13 0.55
N GLY A 73 0.06 1.08 0.52
CA GLY A 73 0.91 1.69 1.55
C GLY A 73 0.72 3.20 1.67
N VAL A 74 0.60 3.92 0.54
CA VAL A 74 0.29 5.36 0.53
C VAL A 74 -1.13 5.62 1.06
N HIS A 75 -2.10 4.84 0.59
CA HIS A 75 -3.50 4.97 0.96
C HIS A 75 -3.72 4.81 2.46
N MET A 76 -3.11 3.79 3.07
CA MET A 76 -3.22 3.55 4.52
C MET A 76 -2.71 4.75 5.33
N VAL A 77 -1.51 5.27 5.01
CA VAL A 77 -0.92 6.40 5.73
C VAL A 77 -1.76 7.67 5.57
N PHE A 78 -2.25 7.95 4.36
CA PHE A 78 -3.08 9.13 4.09
C PHE A 78 -4.45 9.03 4.76
N GLN A 79 -5.03 7.82 4.82
CA GLN A 79 -6.31 7.57 5.48
C GLN A 79 -6.22 7.80 7.00
N GLU A 80 -5.12 7.38 7.64
CA GLU A 80 -4.88 7.62 9.08
C GLU A 80 -4.84 9.12 9.41
N GLU A 81 -4.42 9.96 8.46
CA GLU A 81 -4.32 11.42 8.59
C GLU A 81 -5.54 12.16 8.01
N ALA A 82 -6.59 11.43 7.61
CA ALA A 82 -7.83 11.95 7.03
C ALA A 82 -7.63 12.78 5.73
N PHE A 83 -6.64 12.44 4.92
CA PHE A 83 -6.45 13.04 3.59
C PHE A 83 -7.42 12.42 2.60
N TYR A 84 -8.02 13.24 1.74
CA TYR A 84 -8.95 12.74 0.73
C TYR A 84 -8.19 12.18 -0.48
N MET A 85 -8.61 11.00 -0.93
CA MET A 85 -7.99 10.31 -2.06
C MET A 85 -9.05 9.82 -3.05
N ALA A 86 -8.92 10.23 -4.31
CA ALA A 86 -9.58 9.55 -5.43
C ALA A 86 -8.69 8.39 -5.88
N VAL A 87 -9.25 7.21 -6.12
CA VAL A 87 -8.48 6.00 -6.44
C VAL A 87 -8.92 5.46 -7.79
N HIS A 88 -7.97 5.30 -8.70
CA HIS A 88 -8.19 4.73 -10.03
C HIS A 88 -7.12 3.68 -10.32
N SER A 89 -7.56 2.47 -10.66
CA SER A 89 -6.68 1.40 -11.12
C SER A 89 -6.96 1.04 -12.57
N PHE A 90 -5.95 0.52 -13.25
CA PHE A 90 -6.05 0.00 -14.60
C PHE A 90 -5.08 -1.17 -14.78
N ASP A 91 -5.29 -2.01 -15.80
CA ASP A 91 -4.35 -3.08 -16.14
C ASP A 91 -3.51 -2.65 -17.33
N GLU A 92 -2.23 -2.37 -17.09
CA GLU A 92 -1.32 -1.93 -18.16
C GLU A 92 -0.97 -3.03 -19.17
N THR A 93 -1.22 -4.29 -18.84
CA THR A 93 -1.00 -5.43 -19.74
C THR A 93 -2.21 -5.70 -20.64
N SER A 94 -3.34 -5.04 -20.35
CA SER A 94 -4.56 -5.16 -21.15
C SER A 94 -4.38 -4.52 -22.53
N ARG A 95 -4.71 -5.28 -23.58
CA ARG A 95 -4.76 -4.76 -24.96
C ARG A 95 -5.83 -3.69 -25.18
N HIS A 96 -6.77 -3.56 -24.23
CA HIS A 96 -7.87 -2.61 -24.28
C HIS A 96 -7.62 -1.40 -23.38
N LEU A 97 -6.40 -1.19 -22.90
CA LEU A 97 -6.07 0.02 -22.16
C LEU A 97 -6.23 1.24 -23.07
N ASP A 98 -7.22 2.07 -22.74
CA ASP A 98 -7.38 3.39 -23.34
C ASP A 98 -6.77 4.45 -22.41
N ILE A 99 -5.68 5.06 -22.88
CA ILE A 99 -4.98 6.11 -22.13
C ILE A 99 -5.83 7.37 -22.03
N ASP A 100 -6.69 7.65 -23.01
CA ASP A 100 -7.55 8.83 -22.97
C ASP A 100 -8.62 8.70 -21.89
N ASP A 101 -9.17 7.49 -21.67
CA ASP A 101 -10.07 7.20 -20.55
C ASP A 101 -9.37 7.39 -19.19
N VAL A 102 -8.11 6.94 -19.08
CA VAL A 102 -7.29 7.14 -17.87
C VAL A 102 -7.10 8.63 -17.60
N VAL A 103 -6.74 9.42 -18.62
CA VAL A 103 -6.57 10.87 -18.47
C VAL A 103 -7.89 11.57 -18.17
N HIS A 104 -9.01 11.12 -18.74
CA HIS A 104 -10.31 11.67 -18.43
C HIS A 104 -10.69 11.48 -16.96
N ALA A 105 -10.39 10.31 -16.38
CA ALA A 105 -10.56 10.08 -14.94
C ALA A 105 -9.73 11.09 -14.12
N LEU A 106 -8.48 11.38 -14.53
CA LEU A 106 -7.63 12.36 -13.86
C LEU A 106 -8.20 13.79 -13.91
N GLN A 107 -8.85 14.19 -15.01
CA GLN A 107 -9.48 15.51 -15.12
C GLN A 107 -10.64 15.72 -14.13
N THR A 108 -11.35 14.63 -13.82
CA THR A 108 -12.45 14.63 -12.84
C THR A 108 -11.98 14.50 -11.40
N GLY A 109 -10.72 14.10 -11.19
CA GLY A 109 -10.10 13.93 -9.89
C GLY A 109 -9.44 15.19 -9.34
N GLU A 110 -8.43 14.97 -8.51
CA GLU A 110 -7.67 15.98 -7.79
C GLU A 110 -6.47 16.51 -8.60
N ARG A 111 -5.95 17.68 -8.22
CA ARG A 111 -4.82 18.35 -8.90
C ARG A 111 -3.46 17.73 -8.62
N VAL A 112 -3.30 17.03 -7.51
CA VAL A 112 -2.09 16.26 -7.21
C VAL A 112 -2.35 14.81 -7.60
N VAL A 113 -1.60 14.30 -8.57
CA VAL A 113 -1.75 12.94 -9.11
C VAL A 113 -0.51 12.14 -8.77
N ILE A 114 -0.67 11.02 -8.07
CA ILE A 114 0.41 10.09 -7.72
C ILE A 114 0.20 8.82 -8.54
N MET A 115 1.19 8.48 -9.35
CA MET A 115 1.14 7.41 -10.33
C MET A 115 2.12 6.28 -10.01
N CYS A 116 1.72 5.03 -10.23
CA CYS A 116 2.62 3.89 -10.29
C CYS A 116 2.23 2.97 -11.44
N ALA A 117 3.11 2.85 -12.43
CA ALA A 117 3.00 1.93 -13.57
C ALA A 117 4.40 1.78 -14.18
N SER A 118 4.52 1.04 -15.29
CA SER A 118 5.76 1.04 -16.07
C SER A 118 6.11 2.44 -16.60
N GLY A 119 7.40 2.68 -16.82
CA GLY A 119 7.91 3.98 -17.28
C GLY A 119 7.32 4.41 -18.64
N ASP A 120 6.97 3.46 -19.50
CA ASP A 120 6.34 3.74 -20.79
C ASP A 120 4.85 4.09 -20.64
N THR A 121 4.13 3.40 -19.75
CA THR A 121 2.75 3.77 -19.39
C THR A 121 2.70 5.17 -18.80
N VAL A 122 3.60 5.50 -17.85
CA VAL A 122 3.71 6.86 -17.28
C VAL A 122 3.98 7.88 -18.39
N ARG A 123 4.89 7.58 -19.32
CA ARG A 123 5.19 8.47 -20.46
C ARG A 123 3.96 8.72 -21.33
N ASN A 124 3.21 7.67 -21.64
CA ASN A 124 2.02 7.76 -22.47
C ASN A 124 0.90 8.57 -21.79
N ILE A 125 0.69 8.36 -20.49
CA ILE A 125 -0.24 9.17 -19.68
C ILE A 125 0.18 10.64 -19.70
N MET A 126 1.46 10.95 -19.49
CA MET A 126 1.96 12.32 -19.51
C MET A 126 1.81 12.99 -20.88
N LEU A 127 2.03 12.26 -21.98
CA LEU A 127 1.79 12.76 -23.34
C LEU A 127 0.31 13.07 -23.58
N ALA A 128 -0.60 12.17 -23.19
CA ALA A 128 -2.03 12.41 -23.31
C ALA A 128 -2.49 13.59 -22.44
N ALA A 129 -2.03 13.66 -21.18
CA ALA A 129 -2.29 14.79 -20.29
C ALA A 129 -1.77 16.12 -20.87
N HIS A 130 -0.61 16.12 -21.53
CA HIS A 130 -0.06 17.29 -22.22
C HIS A 130 -0.97 17.77 -23.36
N ARG A 131 -1.44 16.85 -24.21
CA ARG A 131 -2.36 17.14 -25.32
C ARG A 131 -3.70 17.69 -24.84
N GLN A 132 -4.14 17.25 -23.66
CA GLN A 132 -5.35 17.73 -23.01
C GLN A 132 -5.10 18.97 -22.12
N GLY A 133 -3.91 19.58 -22.18
CA GLY A 133 -3.61 20.86 -21.52
C GLY A 133 -3.37 20.79 -20.02
N MET A 134 -3.18 19.60 -19.43
CA MET A 134 -3.02 19.43 -17.97
C MET A 134 -1.60 19.71 -17.46
N THR A 135 -0.62 19.86 -18.36
CA THR A 135 0.79 20.13 -17.99
C THR A 135 1.13 21.61 -18.21
N ASN A 136 0.28 22.50 -17.70
CA ASN A 136 0.40 23.95 -17.77
C ASN A 136 0.67 24.61 -16.39
N GLY A 137 0.78 23.79 -15.34
CA GLY A 137 0.99 24.21 -13.95
C GLY A 137 -0.24 24.05 -13.04
N ASP A 138 -1.37 23.59 -13.57
CA ASP A 138 -2.60 23.38 -12.78
C ASP A 138 -2.63 22.02 -12.08
N TYR A 139 -1.76 21.09 -12.49
CA TYR A 139 -1.58 19.77 -11.92
C TYR A 139 -0.13 19.54 -11.48
N ALA A 140 0.03 18.75 -10.43
CA ALA A 140 1.30 18.23 -9.96
C ALA A 140 1.29 16.71 -10.16
N PHE A 141 2.11 16.21 -11.08
CA PHE A 141 2.21 14.78 -11.35
C PHE A 141 3.40 14.21 -10.61
N PHE A 142 3.18 13.06 -9.98
CA PHE A 142 4.22 12.24 -9.36
C PHE A 142 4.18 10.87 -10.00
N ASN A 143 5.33 10.30 -10.37
CA ASN A 143 5.45 8.86 -10.57
C ASN A 143 6.38 8.24 -9.52
N ILE A 144 6.13 6.99 -9.19
CA ILE A 144 6.92 6.23 -8.24
C ILE A 144 7.85 5.29 -9.03
N GLU A 145 9.15 5.55 -8.97
CA GLU A 145 10.18 4.63 -9.45
C GLU A 145 10.39 3.53 -8.40
N LEU A 146 9.64 2.42 -8.51
CA LEU A 146 9.80 1.32 -7.58
C LEU A 146 11.19 0.68 -7.71
N PHE A 147 11.79 0.41 -6.53
CA PHE A 147 13.00 -0.40 -6.36
C PHE A 147 14.27 0.18 -6.98
N ASN A 148 14.28 1.46 -7.39
CA ASN A 148 15.34 2.06 -8.22
C ASN A 148 15.56 1.27 -9.52
N SER A 149 14.46 0.95 -10.19
CA SER A 149 14.46 0.28 -11.48
C SER A 149 13.88 1.20 -12.54
N SER A 150 14.65 1.37 -13.63
CA SER A 150 14.25 2.16 -14.79
C SER A 150 12.93 1.70 -15.42
N SER A 151 12.54 0.43 -15.20
CA SER A 151 11.26 -0.13 -15.64
C SER A 151 10.03 0.61 -15.09
N TYR A 152 10.13 1.27 -13.93
CA TYR A 152 9.05 2.07 -13.34
C TYR A 152 9.15 3.58 -13.66
N GLY A 153 10.09 3.95 -14.54
CA GLY A 153 10.30 5.32 -14.97
C GLY A 153 11.20 6.11 -14.02
N ASN A 154 12.51 6.09 -14.29
CA ASN A 154 13.55 6.86 -13.59
C ASN A 154 13.55 8.37 -13.92
N GLY A 155 12.40 8.90 -14.36
CA GLY A 155 12.26 10.26 -14.88
C GLY A 155 12.62 10.43 -16.36
N SER A 156 13.33 9.50 -17.01
CA SER A 156 13.72 9.69 -18.42
C SER A 156 12.51 9.85 -19.34
N TRP A 157 12.40 11.01 -19.99
CA TRP A 157 11.36 11.35 -20.97
C TRP A 157 11.72 10.89 -22.39
N ARG A 158 13.00 10.70 -22.66
CA ARG A 158 13.54 10.42 -24.00
C ARG A 158 13.40 8.94 -24.35
N ARG A 159 12.89 8.66 -25.54
CA ARG A 159 12.79 7.30 -26.14
C ARG A 159 13.41 7.21 -27.53
N GLY A 160 13.87 8.33 -28.10
CA GLY A 160 14.37 8.37 -29.48
C GLY A 160 13.25 8.33 -30.51
N ASP A 161 12.03 8.72 -30.12
CA ASP A 161 10.85 8.72 -30.98
C ASP A 161 10.43 10.15 -31.40
N LYS A 162 9.39 10.24 -32.22
CA LYS A 162 8.83 11.53 -32.71
C LYS A 162 8.19 12.39 -31.62
N HIS A 163 7.92 11.82 -30.44
CA HIS A 163 7.24 12.47 -29.33
C HIS A 163 8.20 13.01 -28.26
N ASP A 164 9.51 12.83 -28.40
CA ASP A 164 10.50 13.25 -27.41
C ASP A 164 10.42 14.74 -27.03
N LEU A 165 10.21 15.64 -28.00
CA LEU A 165 10.04 17.07 -27.72
C LEU A 165 8.76 17.39 -26.96
N GLU A 166 7.70 16.62 -27.22
CA GLU A 166 6.41 16.71 -26.55
C GLU A 166 6.52 16.16 -25.11
N ALA A 167 7.13 14.99 -24.96
CA ALA A 167 7.40 14.34 -23.68
C ALA A 167 8.25 15.23 -22.77
N LYS A 168 9.30 15.89 -23.29
CA LYS A 168 10.11 16.82 -22.52
C LYS A 168 9.26 17.94 -21.90
N LYS A 169 8.34 18.52 -22.66
CA LYS A 169 7.43 19.57 -22.16
C LYS A 169 6.45 19.04 -21.12
N ALA A 170 5.93 17.83 -21.32
CA ALA A 170 5.05 17.18 -20.35
C ALA A 170 5.77 16.89 -19.02
N TYR A 171 7.00 16.35 -19.09
CA TYR A 171 7.81 15.96 -17.95
C TYR A 171 8.34 17.13 -17.12
N LEU A 172 8.24 18.37 -17.62
CA LEU A 172 8.45 19.55 -16.79
C LEU A 172 7.52 19.58 -15.55
N HIS A 173 6.35 18.96 -15.66
CA HIS A 173 5.33 18.90 -14.60
C HIS A 173 5.26 17.54 -13.90
N LEU A 174 6.19 16.62 -14.23
CA LEU A 174 6.33 15.33 -13.57
C LEU A 174 7.48 15.39 -12.56
N GLN A 175 7.23 14.90 -11.36
CA GLN A 175 8.24 14.63 -10.35
C GLN A 175 8.33 13.11 -10.12
N THR A 176 9.53 12.58 -10.01
CA THR A 176 9.76 11.14 -9.81
C THR A 176 10.22 10.90 -8.38
N VAL A 177 9.47 10.08 -7.63
CA VAL A 177 9.86 9.63 -6.30
C VAL A 177 10.67 8.34 -6.43
N THR A 178 11.87 8.33 -5.86
CA THR A 178 12.82 7.21 -5.95
C THR A 178 13.51 7.00 -4.60
N LEU A 179 14.19 5.87 -4.37
CA LEU A 179 14.93 5.67 -3.12
C LEU A 179 16.21 6.50 -3.13
N LEU A 180 16.56 7.07 -1.98
CA LEU A 180 17.79 7.83 -1.81
C LEU A 180 18.99 6.88 -1.94
N ARG A 181 19.81 7.07 -2.99
CA ARG A 181 21.09 6.38 -3.15
C ARG A 181 22.21 7.31 -2.72
N THR A 182 23.12 6.82 -1.89
CA THR A 182 24.38 7.53 -1.69
C THR A 182 25.40 7.05 -2.71
N VAL A 183 26.09 8.01 -3.35
CA VAL A 183 27.16 7.72 -4.30
C VAL A 183 28.44 7.54 -3.49
N LYS A 184 28.89 6.31 -3.34
CA LYS A 184 30.11 5.95 -2.64
C LYS A 184 31.03 5.13 -3.55
N PRO A 185 32.36 5.29 -3.48
CA PRO A 185 33.29 4.49 -4.27
C PRO A 185 33.11 2.98 -4.06
N GLU A 186 32.78 2.56 -2.82
CA GLU A 186 32.51 1.16 -2.49
C GLU A 186 31.28 0.62 -3.24
N PHE A 187 30.24 1.46 -3.38
CA PHE A 187 29.03 1.12 -4.10
C PHE A 187 29.26 0.94 -5.60
N GLU A 188 30.11 1.78 -6.20
CA GLU A 188 30.49 1.65 -7.62
C GLU A 188 31.23 0.34 -7.87
N LYS A 189 32.19 0.01 -7.00
CA LYS A 189 32.93 -1.26 -7.08
C LYS A 189 31.98 -2.46 -6.95
N PHE A 190 31.09 -2.45 -5.96
CA PHE A 190 30.05 -3.48 -5.80
C PHE A 190 29.19 -3.62 -7.06
N SER A 191 28.75 -2.50 -7.64
CA SER A 191 27.92 -2.50 -8.84
C SER A 191 28.63 -3.13 -10.04
N LEU A 192 29.93 -2.85 -10.20
CA LEU A 192 30.75 -3.48 -11.25
C LEU A 192 30.94 -4.99 -11.02
N GLU A 193 31.14 -5.42 -9.78
CA GLU A 193 31.28 -6.84 -9.42
C GLU A 193 29.98 -7.64 -9.64
N VAL A 194 28.83 -7.08 -9.27
CA VAL A 194 27.51 -7.66 -9.54
C VAL A 194 27.29 -7.77 -11.06
N LYS A 195 27.52 -6.67 -11.80
CA LYS A 195 27.40 -6.66 -13.26
C LYS A 195 28.27 -7.73 -13.91
N SER A 196 29.54 -7.82 -13.53
CA SER A 196 30.45 -8.84 -14.07
C SER A 196 29.97 -10.25 -13.77
N SER A 197 29.46 -10.50 -12.56
CA SER A 197 28.97 -11.83 -12.15
C SER A 197 27.73 -12.25 -12.92
N VAL A 198 26.76 -11.33 -13.11
CA VAL A 198 25.53 -11.58 -13.87
C VAL A 198 25.84 -11.82 -15.36
N GLN A 199 26.72 -11.01 -15.95
CA GLN A 199 27.12 -11.17 -17.35
C GLN A 199 27.88 -12.48 -17.62
N LYS A 200 28.69 -12.96 -16.67
CA LYS A 200 29.33 -14.28 -16.76
C LYS A 200 28.34 -15.43 -16.79
N GLN A 201 27.13 -15.24 -16.28
CA GLN A 201 26.04 -16.21 -16.36
C GLN A 201 25.22 -16.10 -17.66
N GLY A 202 25.59 -15.17 -18.56
CA GLY A 202 24.92 -14.97 -19.85
C GLY A 202 23.64 -14.14 -19.77
N LEU A 203 23.40 -13.45 -18.64
CA LEU A 203 22.27 -12.55 -18.46
C LEU A 203 22.69 -11.11 -18.75
N HIS A 204 21.84 -10.40 -19.50
CA HIS A 204 22.04 -9.00 -19.87
C HIS A 204 20.85 -8.19 -19.39
N GLU A 205 21.08 -7.36 -18.39
CA GLU A 205 20.08 -6.48 -17.78
C GLU A 205 20.46 -5.01 -18.01
N ASP A 206 19.45 -4.14 -18.02
CA ASP A 206 19.64 -2.69 -18.04
C ASP A 206 20.09 -2.18 -16.65
N ASP A 207 19.49 -2.71 -15.59
CA ASP A 207 19.78 -2.38 -14.19
C ASP A 207 20.33 -3.60 -13.44
N TYR A 208 21.65 -3.63 -13.19
CA TYR A 208 22.29 -4.73 -12.45
C TYR A 208 22.13 -4.62 -10.93
N VAL A 209 21.87 -3.43 -10.40
CA VAL A 209 21.75 -3.17 -8.96
C VAL A 209 20.49 -2.36 -8.69
N ASN A 210 19.51 -3.02 -8.10
CA ASN A 210 18.27 -2.45 -7.59
C ASN A 210 18.22 -2.58 -6.05
N MET A 211 17.13 -2.11 -5.45
CA MET A 211 16.90 -2.17 -3.99
C MET A 211 17.05 -3.58 -3.41
N PHE A 212 16.67 -4.63 -4.14
CA PHE A 212 16.73 -6.00 -3.63
C PHE A 212 18.17 -6.52 -3.56
N VAL A 213 18.97 -6.23 -4.59
CA VAL A 213 20.39 -6.61 -4.63
C VAL A 213 21.18 -5.93 -3.51
N GLU A 214 20.97 -4.62 -3.32
CA GLU A 214 21.53 -3.86 -2.20
C GLU A 214 21.04 -4.41 -0.86
N GLY A 215 19.73 -4.57 -0.70
CA GLY A 215 19.12 -5.02 0.55
C GLY A 215 19.62 -6.39 1.00
N PHE A 216 19.75 -7.36 0.09
CA PHE A 216 20.26 -8.68 0.46
C PHE A 216 21.75 -8.71 0.77
N HIS A 217 22.56 -7.85 0.13
CA HIS A 217 23.94 -7.64 0.57
C HIS A 217 23.96 -7.17 2.03
N ASP A 218 23.17 -6.13 2.32
CA ASP A 218 23.13 -5.52 3.66
C ASP A 218 22.45 -6.42 4.71
N ALA A 219 21.59 -7.36 4.30
CA ALA A 219 21.01 -8.37 5.17
C ALA A 219 22.08 -9.29 5.77
N VAL A 220 23.09 -9.69 4.98
CA VAL A 220 24.17 -10.56 5.45
C VAL A 220 25.00 -9.83 6.50
N LEU A 221 25.30 -8.55 6.29
CA LEU A 221 25.99 -7.70 7.26
C LEU A 221 25.19 -7.59 8.56
N LEU A 222 23.90 -7.29 8.47
CA LEU A 222 23.02 -7.17 9.63
C LEU A 222 22.93 -8.47 10.43
N TYR A 223 22.80 -9.62 9.75
CA TYR A 223 22.78 -10.93 10.39
C TYR A 223 24.11 -11.22 11.10
N ALA A 224 25.25 -10.95 10.45
CA ALA A 224 26.57 -11.18 11.04
C ALA A 224 26.78 -10.33 12.32
N LEU A 225 26.39 -9.06 12.28
CA LEU A 225 26.43 -8.16 13.44
C LEU A 225 25.55 -8.67 14.58
N ALA A 226 24.31 -9.06 14.29
CA ALA A 226 23.38 -9.59 15.27
C ALA A 226 23.88 -10.91 15.88
N LEU A 227 24.35 -11.84 15.04
CA LEU A 227 24.87 -13.12 15.48
C LEU A 227 26.10 -12.95 16.38
N GLN A 228 27.02 -12.05 16.03
CA GLN A 228 28.21 -11.79 16.84
C GLN A 228 27.85 -11.37 18.27
N GLU A 229 26.82 -10.53 18.43
CA GLU A 229 26.36 -10.10 19.75
C GLU A 229 25.66 -11.21 20.52
N VAL A 230 24.78 -11.96 19.86
CA VAL A 230 24.09 -13.13 20.44
C VAL A 230 25.10 -14.16 20.95
N LEU A 231 26.18 -14.41 20.21
CA LEU A 231 27.26 -15.31 20.64
C LEU A 231 28.02 -14.76 21.86
N LYS A 232 28.24 -13.45 21.96
CA LYS A 232 28.94 -12.81 23.11
C LYS A 232 28.18 -12.98 24.42
N ILE A 233 26.85 -13.00 24.38
CA ILE A 233 25.99 -13.16 25.56
C ILE A 233 25.65 -14.64 25.86
N GLY A 234 26.30 -15.59 25.17
CA GLY A 234 26.21 -17.03 25.48
C GLY A 234 25.10 -17.80 24.77
N PHE A 235 24.35 -17.16 23.87
CA PHE A 235 23.39 -17.85 22.99
C PHE A 235 24.09 -18.39 21.74
N SER A 236 23.35 -19.12 20.92
CA SER A 236 23.85 -19.79 19.72
C SER A 236 23.18 -19.24 18.45
N LYS A 237 23.67 -19.70 17.29
CA LYS A 237 23.01 -19.43 15.99
C LYS A 237 21.61 -20.05 15.84
N LYS A 238 21.17 -20.86 16.81
CA LYS A 238 19.85 -21.50 16.82
C LYS A 238 18.80 -20.68 17.55
N ASP A 239 19.21 -19.66 18.30
CA ASP A 239 18.32 -18.78 19.05
C ASP A 239 17.81 -17.65 18.15
N GLY A 240 16.88 -17.98 17.25
CA GLY A 240 16.42 -17.09 16.19
C GLY A 240 15.77 -15.82 16.70
N GLU A 241 14.95 -15.93 17.74
CA GLU A 241 14.30 -14.80 18.41
C GLU A 241 15.36 -13.80 18.91
N LYS A 242 16.44 -14.30 19.53
CA LYS A 242 17.53 -13.46 20.03
C LYS A 242 18.26 -12.76 18.89
N ILE A 243 18.51 -13.46 17.80
CA ILE A 243 19.12 -12.87 16.60
C ILE A 243 18.22 -11.77 16.04
N VAL A 244 16.92 -12.03 15.85
CA VAL A 244 15.96 -11.04 15.33
C VAL A 244 15.90 -9.83 16.25
N GLN A 245 15.83 -10.01 17.57
CA GLN A 245 15.87 -8.91 18.53
C GLN A 245 17.11 -8.01 18.33
N GLN A 246 18.29 -8.59 18.11
CA GLN A 246 19.52 -7.83 17.83
C GLN A 246 19.59 -7.18 16.44
N THR A 247 18.67 -7.52 15.53
CA THR A 247 18.56 -6.81 14.24
C THR A 247 17.71 -5.55 14.30
N ARG A 248 16.85 -5.39 15.33
CA ARG A 248 15.90 -4.27 15.45
C ARG A 248 16.54 -3.06 16.12
N ASN A 249 15.96 -1.89 15.88
CA ASN A 249 16.36 -0.61 16.49
C ASN A 249 17.87 -0.33 16.37
N ARG A 250 18.42 -0.53 15.17
CA ARG A 250 19.86 -0.51 14.90
C ARG A 250 20.15 0.33 13.67
N THR A 251 21.27 1.03 13.70
CA THR A 251 21.87 1.64 12.51
C THR A 251 23.23 1.01 12.25
N TYR A 252 23.53 0.68 10.99
CA TYR A 252 24.81 0.15 10.55
C TYR A 252 25.16 0.70 9.16
N GLU A 253 26.41 0.51 8.73
CA GLU A 253 26.86 0.92 7.40
C GLU A 253 26.62 -0.21 6.40
N GLY A 254 25.78 0.03 5.41
CA GLY A 254 25.54 -0.84 4.27
C GLY A 254 26.36 -0.44 3.04
N ILE A 255 26.18 -1.14 1.93
CA ILE A 255 26.97 -0.90 0.71
C ILE A 255 26.64 0.43 0.03
N ALA A 256 25.41 0.89 0.17
CA ALA A 256 24.91 2.13 -0.43
C ALA A 256 24.66 3.24 0.60
N GLY A 257 25.23 3.14 1.80
CA GLY A 257 25.09 4.14 2.87
C GLY A 257 24.60 3.56 4.19
N GLN A 258 24.22 4.46 5.12
CA GLN A 258 23.68 4.04 6.41
C GLN A 258 22.32 3.36 6.25
N VAL A 259 22.17 2.22 6.91
CA VAL A 259 20.91 1.48 7.00
C VAL A 259 20.41 1.55 8.43
N SER A 260 19.18 2.01 8.62
CA SER A 260 18.53 2.07 9.93
C SER A 260 17.30 1.18 9.96
N ILE A 261 17.26 0.24 10.89
CA ILE A 261 16.13 -0.63 11.18
C ILE A 261 15.40 -0.09 12.41
N ASP A 262 14.09 0.13 12.29
CA ASP A 262 13.27 0.64 13.38
C ASP A 262 13.05 -0.40 14.50
N ALA A 263 12.35 0.01 15.56
CA ALA A 263 12.04 -0.88 16.68
C ALA A 263 11.12 -2.04 16.32
N ASN A 264 10.33 -1.93 15.25
CA ASN A 264 9.52 -3.03 14.72
C ASN A 264 10.37 -4.00 13.88
N GLY A 265 11.60 -3.64 13.49
CA GLY A 265 12.43 -4.46 12.62
C GLY A 265 12.23 -4.19 11.14
N ASP A 266 11.79 -2.98 10.78
CA ASP A 266 11.61 -2.54 9.41
C ASP A 266 12.59 -1.41 9.08
N ARG A 267 13.21 -1.47 7.90
CA ARG A 267 14.12 -0.41 7.44
C ARG A 267 13.36 0.90 7.27
N TYR A 268 13.90 1.98 7.83
CA TYR A 268 13.46 3.34 7.48
C TYR A 268 13.71 3.62 6.00
N GLY A 269 12.74 4.21 5.32
CA GLY A 269 12.86 4.57 3.92
C GLY A 269 13.38 5.99 3.75
N ASP A 270 14.56 6.13 3.16
CA ASP A 270 15.06 7.40 2.68
C ASP A 270 14.76 7.50 1.18
N PHE A 271 14.22 8.63 0.75
CA PHE A 271 13.75 8.83 -0.62
C PHE A 271 14.24 10.17 -1.17
N SER A 272 14.30 10.25 -2.49
CA SER A 272 14.59 11.47 -3.24
C SER A 272 13.43 11.79 -4.18
N VAL A 273 13.22 13.08 -4.43
CA VAL A 273 12.32 13.58 -5.46
C VAL A 273 13.16 14.15 -6.58
N ILE A 274 12.98 13.62 -7.79
CA ILE A 274 13.62 14.11 -9.01
C ILE A 274 12.63 15.01 -9.74
N GLY A 275 13.12 16.13 -10.27
CA GLY A 275 12.33 17.04 -11.09
C GLY A 275 13.18 17.64 -12.20
N MET A 276 12.51 18.18 -13.24
CA MET A 276 13.20 18.87 -14.32
C MET A 276 13.64 20.28 -13.88
N THR A 277 14.95 20.53 -13.89
CA THR A 277 15.56 21.79 -13.43
C THR A 277 15.98 22.68 -14.60
N ASP A 278 16.24 22.09 -15.76
CA ASP A 278 16.51 22.78 -17.03
C ASP A 278 15.49 22.34 -18.09
N PRO A 279 14.45 23.15 -18.38
CA PRO A 279 13.46 22.82 -19.40
C PRO A 279 14.00 22.84 -20.85
N GLU A 280 15.07 23.60 -21.10
CA GLU A 280 15.67 23.69 -22.43
C GLU A 280 16.45 22.41 -22.75
N ALA A 281 17.30 21.97 -21.82
CA ALA A 281 18.03 20.71 -21.96
C ALA A 281 17.16 19.47 -21.65
N GLY A 282 16.14 19.63 -20.80
CA GLY A 282 15.37 18.52 -20.24
C GLY A 282 16.10 17.79 -19.10
N THR A 283 17.02 18.48 -18.42
CA THR A 283 17.85 17.92 -17.35
C THR A 283 17.00 17.67 -16.11
N GLN A 284 17.15 16.48 -15.54
CA GLN A 284 16.51 16.08 -14.30
C GLN A 284 17.52 15.94 -13.19
N GLU A 285 17.19 16.48 -12.03
CA GLU A 285 18.05 16.47 -10.85
C GLU A 285 17.20 16.19 -9.61
N VAL A 286 17.86 15.72 -8.55
CA VAL A 286 17.21 15.58 -7.25
C VAL A 286 16.92 16.97 -6.69
N ILE A 287 15.65 17.28 -6.48
CA ILE A 287 15.16 18.56 -5.97
C ILE A 287 14.91 18.55 -4.46
N GLY A 288 14.75 17.37 -3.85
CA GLY A 288 14.53 17.22 -2.42
C GLY A 288 14.70 15.79 -1.95
N ASP A 289 14.90 15.63 -0.64
CA ASP A 289 15.13 14.35 0.01
C ASP A 289 14.22 14.22 1.24
N TYR A 290 13.80 12.99 1.52
CA TYR A 290 13.13 12.61 2.76
C TYR A 290 14.01 11.64 3.53
N TYR A 291 14.22 11.94 4.80
CA TYR A 291 14.97 11.08 5.71
C TYR A 291 14.02 10.39 6.69
N GLY A 292 13.81 9.08 6.49
CA GLY A 292 12.76 8.32 7.16
C GLY A 292 12.93 8.20 8.66
N LYS A 293 14.18 8.15 9.15
CA LYS A 293 14.45 8.08 10.59
C LYS A 293 14.09 9.40 11.31
N GLN A 294 14.26 10.53 10.64
CA GLN A 294 13.95 11.87 11.16
C GLN A 294 12.51 12.28 10.86
N GLY A 295 11.86 11.65 9.87
CA GLY A 295 10.50 12.01 9.42
C GLY A 295 10.45 13.39 8.76
N ARG A 296 11.54 13.83 8.10
CA ARG A 296 11.67 15.19 7.56
C ARG A 296 11.90 15.16 6.05
N PHE A 297 11.10 15.95 5.34
CA PHE A 297 11.31 16.27 3.92
C PHE A 297 12.01 17.62 3.79
N GLU A 298 13.01 17.70 2.92
CA GLU A 298 13.86 18.87 2.71
C GLU A 298 14.09 19.11 1.21
N ILE A 299 13.92 20.36 0.77
CA ILE A 299 14.31 20.78 -0.57
C ILE A 299 15.81 21.06 -0.59
N ARG A 300 16.49 20.62 -1.65
CA ARG A 300 17.93 20.89 -1.83
C ARG A 300 18.16 22.37 -2.16
N SER A 301 19.03 23.01 -1.38
CA SER A 301 19.26 24.46 -1.43
C SER A 301 19.92 24.96 -2.71
N ASN A 302 20.56 24.09 -3.49
CA ASN A 302 21.34 24.42 -4.68
C ASN A 302 20.55 24.29 -5.99
N VAL A 303 19.27 23.96 -5.95
CA VAL A 303 18.48 23.65 -7.15
C VAL A 303 17.56 24.80 -7.53
N LYS A 304 17.74 25.35 -8.74
CA LYS A 304 16.82 26.31 -9.33
C LYS A 304 15.65 25.55 -9.95
N TYR A 305 14.51 25.56 -9.27
CA TYR A 305 13.32 24.88 -9.75
C TYR A 305 12.48 25.84 -10.62
N PRO A 306 12.26 25.54 -11.92
CA PRO A 306 11.57 26.46 -12.85
C PRO A 306 10.08 26.64 -12.53
N TRP A 307 9.48 25.63 -11.91
CA TRP A 307 8.13 25.65 -11.39
C TRP A 307 8.17 26.25 -9.97
N ASN A 308 7.17 27.02 -9.54
CA ASN A 308 7.16 27.77 -8.26
C ASN A 308 7.19 26.87 -7.01
N HIS A 309 8.25 26.08 -6.79
CA HIS A 309 8.43 25.16 -5.65
C HIS A 309 7.22 24.29 -5.33
N GLY A 310 6.53 23.75 -6.34
CA GLY A 310 5.36 22.94 -6.04
C GLY A 310 4.07 23.72 -5.83
N ARG A 311 4.07 25.05 -5.84
CA ARG A 311 2.82 25.81 -5.70
C ARG A 311 2.03 25.69 -7.00
N LEU A 312 1.10 24.74 -6.99
CA LEU A 312 -0.03 24.69 -7.91
C LEU A 312 -0.61 26.09 -8.06
N ARG A 313 -0.90 26.49 -9.30
CA ARG A 313 -1.79 27.62 -9.54
C ARG A 313 -3.17 27.17 -9.08
N LEU A 314 -3.47 27.37 -7.80
CA LEU A 314 -4.81 27.16 -7.28
C LEU A 314 -5.68 28.24 -7.91
N ASP A 315 -6.47 27.85 -8.92
CA ASP A 315 -7.53 28.69 -9.43
C ASP A 315 -8.61 28.79 -8.33
N GLU A 316 -8.76 29.97 -7.74
CA GLU A 316 -9.74 30.28 -6.68
C GLU A 316 -11.18 29.95 -7.09
N ASN A 317 -11.43 29.75 -8.38
CA ASN A 317 -12.74 29.47 -8.96
C ASN A 317 -13.40 28.17 -8.49
N ARG A 318 -12.65 27.12 -8.10
CA ARG A 318 -13.26 25.88 -7.55
C ARG A 318 -13.56 25.94 -6.05
N VAL A 319 -12.99 26.91 -5.32
CA VAL A 319 -13.39 27.18 -3.92
C VAL A 319 -14.80 27.81 -3.89
N SER A 320 -15.19 28.50 -4.96
CA SER A 320 -16.52 29.10 -5.11
C SER A 320 -17.65 28.11 -5.40
N GLU A 321 -17.39 26.96 -6.04
CA GLU A 321 -18.46 26.00 -6.36
C GLU A 321 -18.96 25.21 -5.14
N HIS A 322 -18.24 25.23 -4.02
CA HIS A 322 -18.71 24.67 -2.73
C HIS A 322 -19.07 25.73 -1.68
N THR A 323 -19.07 27.02 -2.03
CA THR A 323 -19.44 28.13 -1.12
C THR A 323 -20.64 28.95 -1.58
N ASN A 324 -21.41 28.46 -2.55
CA ASN A 324 -22.79 28.91 -2.75
C ASN A 324 -23.70 28.35 -1.64
N ASN A 325 -23.49 28.88 -0.43
CA ASN A 325 -24.47 28.89 0.64
C ASN A 325 -25.69 29.70 0.17
N THR A 326 -26.54 29.07 -0.64
CA THR A 326 -27.96 29.36 -0.54
C THR A 326 -28.38 28.86 0.84
N PRO A 327 -28.90 29.72 1.73
CA PRO A 327 -29.40 29.25 3.01
C PRO A 327 -30.49 28.23 2.70
N CYS A 328 -30.23 26.96 3.01
CA CYS A 328 -31.19 25.88 2.89
C CYS A 328 -32.34 26.16 3.86
N LYS A 329 -33.29 26.98 3.43
CA LYS A 329 -34.61 27.10 4.03
C LYS A 329 -35.37 25.83 3.67
N SER A 330 -35.07 24.77 4.41
CA SER A 330 -35.85 23.54 4.62
C SER A 330 -34.93 22.33 4.86
N CYS A 331 -34.03 22.41 5.84
CA CYS A 331 -33.53 21.21 6.52
C CYS A 331 -34.53 20.79 7.61
N GLY A 332 -35.78 20.53 7.20
CA GLY A 332 -36.68 19.66 7.93
C GLY A 332 -36.65 18.31 7.23
N LEU A 333 -36.51 17.21 7.97
CA LEU A 333 -36.81 15.89 7.44
C LEU A 333 -38.18 15.98 6.75
N GLY A 334 -38.22 15.81 5.43
CA GLY A 334 -39.48 15.83 4.69
C GLY A 334 -40.44 14.83 5.32
N GLU A 335 -41.72 15.20 5.44
CA GLU A 335 -42.76 14.35 6.07
C GLU A 335 -42.75 12.91 5.54
N SER A 336 -42.31 12.70 4.29
CA SER A 336 -42.11 11.39 3.67
C SER A 336 -41.04 10.51 4.33
N ALA A 337 -39.93 11.09 4.82
CA ALA A 337 -38.85 10.34 5.48
C ALA A 337 -39.26 9.89 6.89
N VAL A 338 -39.95 10.76 7.63
CA VAL A 338 -40.50 10.43 8.96
C VAL A 338 -41.55 9.32 8.85
N THR A 339 -42.42 9.40 7.84
CA THR A 339 -43.43 8.36 7.58
C THR A 339 -42.78 7.02 7.24
N GLY A 340 -41.70 7.02 6.43
CA GLY A 340 -40.94 5.82 6.08
C GLY A 340 -40.31 5.12 7.30
N ILE A 341 -39.73 5.90 8.22
CA ILE A 341 -39.11 5.36 9.46
C ILE A 341 -40.19 4.76 10.37
N VAL A 342 -41.33 5.43 10.54
CA VAL A 342 -42.42 4.95 11.39
C VAL A 342 -43.04 3.67 10.83
N VAL A 343 -43.31 3.62 9.52
CA VAL A 343 -43.85 2.42 8.86
C VAL A 343 -42.84 1.27 8.91
N GLY A 344 -41.56 1.55 8.66
CA GLY A 344 -40.49 0.55 8.76
C GLY A 344 -40.34 -0.03 10.17
N ALA A 345 -40.42 0.82 11.20
CA ALA A 345 -40.37 0.38 12.60
C ALA A 345 -41.58 -0.47 12.99
N LEU A 346 -42.79 -0.10 12.55
CA LEU A 346 -44.01 -0.89 12.82
C LEU A 346 -43.99 -2.25 12.11
N LEU A 347 -43.53 -2.30 10.86
CA LEU A 347 -43.38 -3.56 10.13
C LEU A 347 -42.29 -4.45 10.75
N GLY A 348 -41.15 -3.86 11.15
CA GLY A 348 -40.08 -4.57 11.84
C GLY A 348 -40.54 -5.15 13.17
N ALA A 349 -41.26 -4.37 13.98
CA ALA A 349 -41.84 -4.84 15.24
C ALA A 349 -42.88 -5.95 15.02
N GLY A 350 -43.72 -5.83 13.99
CA GLY A 350 -44.69 -6.85 13.60
C GLY A 350 -44.03 -8.18 13.21
N LEU A 351 -42.94 -8.13 12.43
CA LEU A 351 -42.17 -9.31 12.03
C LEU A 351 -41.48 -9.96 13.24
N LEU A 352 -40.91 -9.18 14.15
CA LEU A 352 -40.29 -9.70 15.37
C LEU A 352 -41.32 -10.36 16.29
N MET A 353 -42.51 -9.77 16.43
CA MET A 353 -43.62 -10.36 17.19
C MET A 353 -44.11 -11.65 16.54
N ALA A 354 -44.31 -11.66 15.23
CA ALA A 354 -44.69 -12.87 14.50
C ALA A 354 -43.64 -13.98 14.67
N PHE A 355 -42.35 -13.66 14.53
CA PHE A 355 -41.26 -14.60 14.75
C PHE A 355 -41.24 -15.14 16.18
N TYR A 356 -41.46 -14.28 17.18
CA TYR A 356 -41.58 -14.69 18.58
C TYR A 356 -42.74 -15.67 18.80
N PHE A 357 -43.93 -15.39 18.25
CA PHE A 357 -45.08 -16.29 18.35
C PHE A 357 -44.87 -17.60 17.61
N PHE A 358 -44.25 -17.58 16.41
CA PHE A 358 -43.87 -18.78 15.68
C PHE A 358 -42.92 -19.64 16.50
N ARG A 359 -41.88 -19.04 17.10
CA ARG A 359 -40.90 -19.76 17.92
C ARG A 359 -41.54 -20.33 19.19
N LYS A 360 -42.44 -19.58 19.84
CA LYS A 360 -43.20 -20.05 21.02
C LYS A 360 -44.13 -21.21 20.66
N LYS A 361 -44.84 -21.15 19.53
CA LYS A 361 -45.73 -22.22 19.06
C LYS A 361 -44.93 -23.46 18.67
N TYR A 362 -43.78 -23.30 18.00
CA TYR A 362 -42.88 -24.40 17.68
C TYR A 362 -42.35 -25.09 18.94
N ARG A 363 -41.93 -24.32 19.94
CA ARG A 363 -41.45 -24.87 21.22
C ARG A 363 -42.53 -25.69 21.93
N ILE A 364 -43.76 -25.17 22.04
CA ILE A 364 -44.89 -25.89 22.64
C ILE A 364 -45.22 -27.16 21.84
N THR A 365 -45.13 -27.12 20.51
CA THR A 365 -45.41 -28.29 19.66
C THR A 365 -44.35 -29.37 19.83
N ILE A 366 -43.07 -29.00 19.97
CA ILE A 366 -41.99 -29.93 20.26
C ILE A 366 -42.19 -30.56 21.64
N GLU A 367 -42.46 -29.76 22.68
CA GLU A 367 -42.70 -30.27 24.05
C GLU A 367 -43.90 -31.22 24.15
N ARG A 368 -44.94 -31.03 23.32
CA ARG A 368 -46.07 -31.98 23.23
C ARG A 368 -45.70 -33.28 22.53
N ARG A 369 -44.86 -33.25 21.50
CA ARG A 369 -44.38 -34.46 20.81
C ARG A 369 -43.47 -35.29 21.70
N THR A 370 -42.54 -34.67 22.43
CA THR A 370 -41.68 -35.39 23.39
C THR A 370 -42.48 -36.06 24.50
N ARG A 371 -43.48 -35.37 25.09
CA ARG A 371 -44.37 -36.00 26.08
C ARG A 371 -45.17 -37.18 25.53
N GLN A 372 -45.56 -37.14 24.26
CA GLN A 372 -46.30 -38.23 23.62
C GLN A 372 -45.37 -39.42 23.29
N GLU A 373 -44.13 -39.16 22.89
CA GLU A 373 -43.10 -40.18 22.70
C GLU A 373 -42.71 -40.85 24.03
N ASP A 374 -42.55 -40.10 25.12
CA ASP A 374 -42.29 -40.64 26.46
C ASP A 374 -43.44 -41.53 26.97
N CYS A 375 -44.70 -41.13 26.71
CA CYS A 375 -45.87 -41.93 27.07
C CYS A 375 -45.96 -43.24 26.27
N ASN A 376 -45.62 -43.20 24.97
CA ASN A 376 -45.57 -44.39 24.12
C ASN A 376 -44.42 -45.34 24.50
N MET A 377 -43.25 -44.80 24.85
CA MET A 377 -42.12 -45.58 25.37
C MET A 377 -42.46 -46.27 26.70
N GLY A 378 -43.19 -45.58 27.60
CA GLY A 378 -43.71 -46.16 28.84
C GLY A 378 -44.64 -47.36 28.60
N LYS A 379 -45.61 -47.24 27.68
CA LYS A 379 -46.52 -48.34 27.32
C LYS A 379 -45.78 -49.52 26.68
N HIS A 380 -44.80 -49.27 25.82
CA HIS A 380 -43.98 -50.34 25.22
C HIS A 380 -43.16 -51.10 26.25
N ARG A 381 -42.66 -50.41 27.29
CA ARG A 381 -41.94 -51.05 28.40
C ARG A 381 -42.86 -51.92 29.25
N GLN A 382 -44.06 -51.45 29.54
CA GLN A 382 -45.07 -52.18 30.31
C GLN A 382 -45.55 -53.46 29.57
N LEU A 383 -45.80 -53.38 28.27
CA LEU A 383 -46.16 -54.54 27.44
C LEU A 383 -45.03 -55.58 27.36
N ARG A 384 -43.76 -55.13 27.42
CA ARG A 384 -42.60 -56.01 27.42
C ARG A 384 -42.42 -56.70 28.78
N GLU A 385 -42.69 -56.02 29.88
CA GLU A 385 -42.68 -56.61 31.23
C GLU A 385 -43.83 -57.61 31.42
N ASP A 386 -45.02 -57.33 30.91
CA ASP A 386 -46.17 -58.26 30.96
C ASP A 386 -45.93 -59.52 30.09
N SER A 387 -45.25 -59.39 28.95
CA SER A 387 -44.82 -60.51 28.10
C SER A 387 -43.76 -61.40 28.78
N ILE A 388 -42.88 -60.82 29.59
CA ILE A 388 -41.91 -61.59 30.37
C ILE A 388 -42.62 -62.30 31.52
N ARG A 389 -43.61 -61.66 32.17
CA ARG A 389 -44.37 -62.24 33.27
C ARG A 389 -45.28 -63.41 32.84
N SER A 390 -45.84 -63.35 31.63
CA SER A 390 -46.64 -64.45 31.09
C SER A 390 -45.80 -65.68 30.72
N ASN A 391 -44.54 -65.50 30.32
CA ASN A 391 -43.63 -66.61 30.02
C ASN A 391 -43.11 -67.34 31.28
N PHE A 392 -43.13 -66.70 32.46
CA PHE A 392 -42.77 -67.34 33.73
C PHE A 392 -43.96 -68.00 34.46
N SER A 393 -45.18 -67.90 33.94
CA SER A 393 -46.37 -68.55 34.50
C SER A 393 -46.74 -69.85 33.75
N ALA A 394 -45.95 -70.25 32.75
CA ALA A 394 -46.16 -71.43 31.91
C ALA A 394 -44.95 -72.40 31.91
N ALA A 395 -44.09 -72.31 32.94
CA ALA A 395 -42.97 -73.23 33.16
C ALA A 395 -43.11 -73.93 34.53
#